data_AF-A0A7W4EYR2-F1
#
_entry.id   AF-A0A7W4EYR2-F1
#
_cell.length_a   1.000
_cell.length_b   1.000
_cell.length_c   1.000
_cell.angle_alpha   90.00
_cell.angle_beta   90.00
_cell.angle_gamma   90.00
#
_symmetry.space_group_name_H-M   'P 1'
#
loop_
_entity.id
_entity.type
_entity.pdbx_description
1 polymer ?
#
loop_
_entity_poly.entity_id
_entity_poly.type
_entity_poly.pdbx_seq_one_letter_code
_entity_poly.pdbx_strand_id
1 'polypeptide(L)' 'DLKEMDFKTMKSKKLPNFYISGEVLNIDAVTGGFNFQACWSEGWLIAQDLNAVKQQLYTA' A
#
# COMPACT_ATOMS: atom_id res chain seq x y z
N ASP A 1 -13.84 -1.76 0.48
CA ASP A 1 -13.81 -1.55 1.95
C ASP A 1 -12.36 -1.72 2.42
N LEU A 2 -11.91 -0.91 3.38
CA LEU A 2 -10.59 -0.99 4.02
C LEU A 2 -10.29 -2.38 4.59
N LYS A 3 -11.31 -3.12 5.01
CA LYS A 3 -11.17 -4.51 5.49
C LYS A 3 -10.56 -5.45 4.45
N GLU A 4 -10.65 -5.10 3.18
CA GLU A 4 -10.16 -5.88 2.04
C GLU A 4 -8.69 -5.59 1.71
N MET A 5 -8.04 -4.71 2.48
CA MET A 5 -6.64 -4.34 2.32
C MET A 5 -5.79 -4.96 3.43
N ASP A 6 -4.59 -5.41 3.09
CA ASP A 6 -3.53 -5.67 4.06
C ASP A 6 -2.71 -4.39 4.27
N PHE A 7 -2.88 -3.74 5.41
CA PHE A 7 -2.20 -2.48 5.72
C PHE A 7 -0.69 -2.59 5.97
N LYS A 8 -0.13 -3.81 6.03
CA LYS A 8 1.33 -3.98 6.11
C LYS A 8 2.00 -3.85 4.74
N THR A 9 1.27 -4.15 3.67
CA THR A 9 1.81 -4.26 2.30
C THR A 9 1.04 -3.42 1.28
N MET A 10 -0.16 -2.96 1.65
CA MET A 10 -1.16 -2.32 0.80
C MET A 10 -1.64 -3.20 -0.36
N LYS A 11 -1.50 -4.52 -0.25
CA LYS A 11 -2.11 -5.49 -1.18
C LYS A 11 -3.61 -5.63 -0.96
N SER A 12 -4.34 -5.86 -2.05
CA SER A 12 -5.70 -6.37 -1.99
C SER A 12 -5.72 -7.81 -1.50
N LYS A 13 -6.61 -8.11 -0.55
CA LYS A 13 -6.90 -9.48 -0.09
C LYS A 13 -7.75 -10.27 -1.09
N LYS A 14 -8.38 -9.59 -2.05
CA LYS A 14 -9.30 -10.20 -3.03
C LYS A 14 -8.66 -10.38 -4.41
N LEU A 15 -7.78 -9.45 -4.80
CA LEU A 15 -7.13 -9.45 -6.10
C LEU A 15 -5.63 -9.66 -5.94
N PRO A 16 -5.08 -10.82 -6.34
CA PRO A 16 -3.64 -11.07 -6.29
C PRO A 16 -2.87 -10.05 -7.12
N ASN A 17 -1.69 -9.66 -6.64
CA ASN A 17 -0.79 -8.69 -7.29
C ASN A 17 -1.39 -7.30 -7.56
N PHE A 18 -2.47 -6.95 -6.84
CA PHE A 18 -3.12 -5.65 -6.94
C PHE A 18 -2.88 -4.86 -5.65
N TYR A 19 -2.49 -3.59 -5.81
CA TYR A 19 -2.20 -2.67 -4.71
C TYR A 19 -3.00 -1.39 -4.87
N ILE A 20 -3.29 -0.74 -3.75
CA ILE A 20 -4.01 0.53 -3.71
C ILE A 20 -3.36 1.42 -2.66
N SER A 21 -3.16 2.70 -2.98
CA SER A 21 -2.71 3.72 -2.05
C SER A 21 -3.30 5.08 -2.38
N GLY A 22 -3.31 5.97 -1.41
CA GLY A 22 -3.74 7.35 -1.51
C GLY A 22 -5.25 7.54 -1.46
N GLU A 23 -5.72 8.67 -1.95
CA GLU A 23 -7.09 9.18 -1.78
C GLU A 23 -8.19 8.32 -2.44
N VAL A 24 -7.81 7.30 -3.23
CA VAL A 24 -8.74 6.28 -3.71
C VAL A 24 -9.22 5.34 -2.59
N LEU A 25 -8.48 5.25 -1.48
CA LEU A 25 -8.92 4.57 -0.27
C LEU A 25 -9.95 5.44 0.46
N ASN A 26 -10.88 4.79 1.15
CA ASN A 26 -11.85 5.49 2.01
C ASN A 26 -11.17 5.93 3.33
N ILE A 27 -10.18 6.82 3.21
CA ILE A 27 -9.38 7.40 4.29
C ILE A 27 -9.37 8.90 4.06
N ASP A 28 -9.85 9.65 5.05
CA ASP A 28 -9.81 11.11 5.06
C ASP A 28 -9.14 11.60 6.34
N ALA A 29 -8.23 12.55 6.19
CA ALA A 29 -7.59 13.22 7.30
C ALA A 29 -7.94 14.72 7.32
N VAL A 30 -7.68 15.36 8.47
CA VAL A 30 -7.78 16.82 8.59
C VAL A 30 -6.76 17.52 7.68
N THR A 31 -7.00 18.79 7.35
CA THR A 31 -6.04 19.62 6.63
C THR A 31 -4.72 19.76 7.42
N GLY A 32 -3.62 20.05 6.73
CA GLY A 32 -2.28 20.15 7.35
C GLY A 32 -1.28 19.10 6.87
N GLY A 33 -1.57 18.45 5.73
CA GLY A 33 -0.64 17.52 5.08
C GLY A 33 -0.81 16.05 5.46
N PHE A 34 -1.81 15.70 6.27
CA PHE A 34 -2.02 14.31 6.71
C PHE A 34 -2.41 13.37 5.55
N ASN A 35 -3.21 13.84 4.58
CA ASN A 35 -3.51 13.06 3.37
C ASN A 35 -2.23 12.77 2.55
N PHE A 36 -1.34 13.76 2.43
CA PHE A 36 -0.03 13.55 1.80
C PHE A 36 0.78 12.52 2.58
N GLN A 37 0.87 12.66 3.91
CA GLN A 37 1.60 11.71 4.74
C GLN A 37 1.08 10.27 4.56
N ALA A 38 -0.24 10.07 4.53
CA ALA A 38 -0.85 8.78 4.25
C ALA A 38 -0.44 8.25 2.87
N CYS A 39 -0.62 9.06 1.82
CA CYS A 39 -0.25 8.68 0.45
C CYS A 39 1.22 8.25 0.33
N TRP A 40 2.14 8.99 0.95
CA TRP A 40 3.57 8.69 0.89
C TRP A 40 3.94 7.43 1.67
N SER A 41 3.40 7.26 2.88
CA SER A 41 3.65 6.08 3.71
C SER A 41 3.12 4.81 3.04
N GLU A 42 1.92 4.84 2.48
CA GLU A 42 1.31 3.71 1.78
C GLU A 42 2.10 3.34 0.51
N GLY A 43 2.46 4.32 -0.32
CA GLY A 43 3.28 4.10 -1.50
C GLY A 43 4.66 3.50 -1.17
N TRP A 44 5.26 3.92 -0.05
CA TRP A 44 6.51 3.34 0.44
C TRP A 44 6.35 1.86 0.83
N LEU A 45 5.24 1.48 1.49
CA LEU A 45 4.96 0.08 1.84
C LEU A 45 4.81 -0.80 0.58
N ILE A 46 4.13 -0.30 -0.45
CA ILE A 46 4.00 -1.00 -1.74
C ILE A 46 5.38 -1.26 -2.34
N ALA A 47 6.25 -0.24 -2.38
CA ALA A 47 7.59 -0.36 -2.93
C ALA A 47 8.44 -1.39 -2.15
N GLN A 48 8.35 -1.40 -0.82
CA GLN A 48 9.06 -2.34 0.03
C GLN A 48 8.64 -3.80 -0.24
N ASP A 49 7.34 -4.07 -0.34
CA ASP A 49 6.84 -5.42 -0.64
C ASP A 49 7.27 -5.88 -2.04
N LEU A 50 7.12 -5.03 -3.07
CA LEU A 50 7.54 -5.35 -4.44
C LEU A 50 9.04 -5.68 -4.52
N ASN A 51 9.88 -4.93 -3.80
CA ASN A 51 11.31 -5.18 -3.77
C ASN A 51 11.66 -6.49 -3.04
N ALA A 52 10.95 -6.83 -1.96
CA ALA A 52 11.15 -8.09 -1.25
C ALA A 52 10.79 -9.30 -2.14
N VAL A 53 9.67 -9.23 -2.87
CA VAL A 53 9.27 -10.25 -3.85
C VAL A 53 10.32 -10.39 -4.95
N LYS A 54 10.79 -9.26 -5.49
CA LYS A 54 11.85 -9.23 -6.51
C LYS A 54 13.14 -9.89 -6.01
N GLN A 55 13.54 -9.62 -4.76
CA GLN A 55 14.73 -10.25 -4.17
C GLN A 55 14.59 -11.77 -4.07
N GLN A 56 13.42 -12.27 -3.65
CA GLN A 56 13.16 -13.71 -3.54
C GLN A 56 13.30 -14.42 -4.90
N LEU A 57 12.81 -13.80 -5.98
CA LEU A 57 12.91 -14.35 -7.33
C LEU A 57 14.34 -14.45 -7.86
N TYR A 58 15.25 -13.56 -7.45
CA TYR A 58 16.67 -13.63 -7.86
C TYR A 58 17.52 -14.55 -6.97
N THR A 59 16.99 -14.99 -5.83
CA THR A 59 17.67 -15.90 -4.89
C THR A 59 17.17 -17.34 -4.94
N ALA A 60 16.15 -17.61 -5.76
CA ALA A 60 15.60 -18.95 -6.04
C ALA A 60 16.18 -19.51 -7.34
#